data_AF-A0A6V7JRF1-F1
#
_entry.id   AF-A0A6V7JRF1-F1
#
_cell.length_a   1.000
_cell.length_b   1.000
_cell.length_c   1.000
_cell.angle_alpha   90.00
_cell.angle_beta   90.00
_cell.angle_gamma   90.00
#
_symmetry.space_group_name_H-M   'P 1'
#
loop_
_entity.id
_entity.type
_entity.pdbx_description
1 polymer ?
#
loop_
_entity_poly.entity_id
_entity_poly.type
_entity_poly.pdbx_seq_one_letter_code
_entity_poly.pdbx_strand_id
1 'polypeptide(L)'
;DYRLDFNNYSKRWKGSPATIVPTNDKIVWGAIWEINTIDLPNLDNQEGVADGLYFPLQVDIEKPDGTIKKCRTYQLCKNPDDYVEVWNLPMERQPSAKY
;
A
#
# COMPACT_ATOMS: atom_id res chain seq x y z
N ASP A 1 12.38 3.54 4.14
CA ASP A 1 12.64 2.11 3.83
C ASP A 1 11.46 1.36 3.22
N TYR A 2 10.68 2.01 2.37
CA TYR A 2 9.64 1.35 1.59
C TYR A 2 9.60 1.96 0.19
N ARG A 3 9.22 1.16 -0.80
CA ARG A 3 8.86 1.64 -2.14
C ARG A 3 7.37 1.45 -2.38
N LEU A 4 6.79 2.33 -3.20
CA LEU A 4 5.46 2.12 -3.78
C LEU A 4 5.60 1.12 -4.93
N ASP A 5 4.70 0.14 -4.97
CA ASP A 5 4.63 -0.85 -6.04
C ASP A 5 3.17 -1.24 -6.31
N PHE A 6 2.95 -2.03 -7.35
CA PHE A 6 1.63 -2.45 -7.80
C PHE A 6 1.65 -3.91 -8.21
N ASN A 7 0.66 -4.68 -7.74
CA ASN A 7 0.54 -6.10 -8.04
C ASN A 7 -0.91 -6.59 -7.94
N ASN A 8 -1.20 -7.79 -8.44
CA ASN A 8 -2.52 -8.46 -8.44
C ASN A 8 -3.60 -7.74 -9.27
N TYR A 9 -3.50 -7.84 -10.60
CA TYR A 9 -4.44 -7.21 -11.53
C TYR A 9 -5.91 -7.42 -11.13
N SER A 10 -6.60 -6.32 -10.85
CA SER A 10 -8.01 -6.33 -10.52
C SER A 10 -8.85 -6.08 -11.77
N LYS A 11 -9.73 -7.03 -12.10
CA LYS A 11 -10.74 -6.84 -13.16
C LYS A 11 -11.70 -5.68 -12.83
N ARG A 12 -11.99 -5.47 -11.55
CA ARG A 12 -12.88 -4.40 -11.07
C ARG A 12 -12.26 -3.03 -11.32
N TRP A 13 -11.00 -2.87 -10.95
CA TRP A 13 -10.29 -1.60 -11.12
C TRP A 13 -9.72 -1.44 -12.53
N LYS A 14 -9.60 -2.52 -13.31
CA LYS A 14 -8.86 -2.58 -14.57
C LYS A 14 -7.41 -2.10 -14.40
N GLY A 15 -6.78 -2.60 -13.33
CA GLY A 15 -5.42 -2.27 -12.95
C GLY A 15 -5.03 -2.95 -11.65
N SER A 16 -3.74 -2.93 -11.33
CA SER A 16 -3.21 -3.50 -10.10
C SER A 16 -3.32 -2.50 -8.93
N PRO A 17 -3.83 -2.91 -7.77
CA PRO A 17 -3.85 -2.07 -6.57
C PRO A 17 -2.43 -1.80 -6.05
N ALA A 18 -2.30 -0.72 -5.27
CA ALA A 18 -1.03 -0.28 -4.71
C ALA A 18 -0.60 -1.13 -3.50
N THR A 19 0.70 -1.27 -3.31
CA THR A 19 1.30 -1.86 -2.10
C THR A 19 2.57 -1.11 -1.74
N ILE A 20 3.02 -1.28 -0.51
CA ILE A 20 4.37 -0.89 -0.08
C ILE A 20 5.25 -2.13 0.03
N VAL A 21 6.49 -2.05 -0.44
CA VAL A 21 7.46 -3.16 -0.32
C VAL A 21 8.69 -2.67 0.44
N PRO A 22 9.11 -3.36 1.52
CA PRO A 22 10.32 -3.02 2.25
C PRO A 22 11.50 -2.88 1.29
N THR A 23 12.10 -1.68 1.24
CA THR A 23 13.20 -1.36 0.33
C THR A 23 14.03 -0.26 0.98
N ASN A 24 15.28 -0.58 1.31
CA ASN A 24 16.20 0.36 1.95
C ASN A 24 16.35 1.63 1.11
N ASP A 25 16.45 2.77 1.78
CA ASP A 25 16.70 4.09 1.18
C ASP A 25 15.62 4.54 0.17
N LYS A 26 14.45 3.91 0.20
CA LYS A 26 13.27 4.33 -0.56
C LYS A 26 12.22 4.97 0.35
N ILE A 27 11.48 5.91 -0.24
CA ILE A 27 10.50 6.75 0.42
C ILE A 27 9.15 6.59 -0.31
N VAL A 28 8.09 6.47 0.48
CA VAL A 28 6.70 6.53 0.01
C VAL A 28 6.05 7.73 0.66
N TRP A 29 5.50 8.62 -0.16
CA TRP A 29 4.65 9.71 0.30
C TRP A 29 3.20 9.23 0.40
N GLY A 30 2.47 9.75 1.38
CA GLY A 30 1.08 9.40 1.60
C GLY A 30 0.35 10.43 2.45
N ALA A 31 -0.87 10.08 2.85
CA ALA A 31 -1.70 10.88 3.75
C ALA A 31 -1.93 10.11 5.05
N ILE A 32 -1.95 10.83 6.18
CA ILE A 32 -2.34 10.30 7.48
C ILE A 32 -3.80 10.66 7.73
N TRP A 33 -4.61 9.66 8.04
CA TRP A 33 -6.02 9.82 8.41
C TRP A 33 -6.21 9.42 9.87
N GLU A 34 -7.03 10.18 10.60
CA GLU A 34 -7.47 9.83 11.94
C GLU A 34 -8.90 9.29 11.87
N ILE A 35 -9.10 8.09 12.43
CA ILE A 35 -10.39 7.39 12.44
C ILE A 35 -10.64 6.80 13.82
N ASN A 36 -11.92 6.58 14.15
CA ASN A 36 -12.27 5.89 15.38
C ASN A 36 -11.87 4.41 15.29
N THR A 37 -11.34 3.84 16.38
CA THR A 37 -10.94 2.44 16.43
C THR A 37 -12.10 1.47 16.21
N ILE A 38 -13.35 1.90 16.44
CA ILE A 38 -14.54 1.10 16.14
C ILE A 38 -14.68 0.79 14.64
N ASP A 39 -14.10 1.62 13.77
CA ASP A 39 -14.14 1.44 12.32
C ASP A 39 -13.00 0.57 11.80
N LEU A 40 -12.09 0.12 12.68
CA LEU A 40 -10.97 -0.73 12.30
C LEU A 40 -11.39 -2.02 11.57
N PRO A 41 -12.44 -2.76 12.01
CA PRO A 41 -12.91 -3.93 11.29
C PRO A 41 -13.47 -3.59 9.91
N ASN A 42 -14.08 -2.42 9.75
CA ASN A 42 -14.59 -1.97 8.44
C ASN A 42 -13.43 -1.71 7.47
N LEU A 43 -12.33 -1.15 7.97
CA LEU A 43 -11.13 -0.92 7.17
C LEU A 43 -10.45 -2.25 6.79
N ASP A 44 -10.28 -3.16 7.75
CA ASP A 44 -9.73 -4.50 7.49
C ASP A 44 -10.57 -5.28 6.46
N ASN A 45 -11.90 -5.15 6.51
CA ASN A 45 -12.80 -5.76 5.53
C ASN A 45 -12.66 -5.13 4.14
N GLN A 46 -12.50 -3.81 4.04
CA GLN A 46 -12.30 -3.13 2.74
C GLN A 46 -11.00 -3.56 2.04
N GLU A 47 -9.95 -3.77 2.83
CA GLU A 47 -8.63 -4.20 2.34
C GLU A 47 -8.56 -5.73 2.13
N GLY A 48 -9.65 -6.46 2.39
CA GLY A 48 -9.71 -7.91 2.19
C GLY A 48 -8.73 -8.68 3.07
N VAL A 49 -8.54 -8.24 4.32
CA VAL A 49 -7.62 -8.88 5.27
C VAL A 49 -8.03 -10.32 5.55
N ALA A 50 -9.33 -10.58 5.72
CA ALA A 50 -9.87 -11.93 5.93
C ALA A 50 -9.66 -12.85 4.71
N ASP A 51 -9.58 -12.28 3.51
CA ASP A 51 -9.33 -13.00 2.25
C ASP A 51 -7.83 -13.13 1.93
N GLY A 52 -6.95 -12.59 2.78
CA GLY A 52 -5.50 -12.61 2.59
C GLY A 52 -5.02 -11.76 1.41
N LEU A 53 -5.78 -10.73 1.01
CA LEU A 53 -5.34 -9.79 -0.03
C LEU A 53 -4.24 -8.87 0.51
N TYR A 54 -4.54 -8.19 1.62
CA TYR A 54 -3.61 -7.37 2.37
C TYR A 54 -3.45 -7.89 3.79
N PHE A 55 -2.34 -7.54 4.43
CA PHE A 55 -2.18 -7.66 5.87
C PHE A 55 -1.93 -6.29 6.47
N PRO A 56 -2.45 -6.03 7.68
CA PRO A 56 -2.18 -4.78 8.38
C PRO A 56 -0.77 -4.78 8.97
N LEU A 57 -0.12 -3.62 8.93
CA LEU A 57 1.14 -3.38 9.62
C LEU A 57 1.19 -1.98 10.21
N GLN A 58 2.09 -1.81 11.16
CA GLN A 58 2.32 -0.54 11.83
C GLN A 58 3.67 0.02 11.40
N VAL A 59 3.67 1.26 10.92
CA VAL A 59 4.84 1.94 10.38
C VAL A 59 5.05 3.29 11.07
N ASP A 60 6.31 3.67 11.20
CA ASP A 60 6.69 5.00 11.69
C ASP A 60 6.75 5.95 10.49
N ILE A 61 5.93 7.00 10.52
CA ILE A 61 5.82 8.01 9.47
C ILE A 61 6.45 9.31 9.96
N GLU A 62 7.41 9.81 9.19
CA GLU A 62 7.96 11.15 9.40
C GLU A 62 7.03 12.20 8.79
N LYS A 63 6.58 13.15 9.62
CA LYS A 63 5.79 14.30 9.18
C LYS A 63 6.69 15.41 8.66
N PRO A 64 6.17 16.38 7.88
CA PRO A 64 6.95 17.52 7.38
C PRO A 64 7.58 18.39 8.49
N ASP A 65 7.06 18.33 9.72
CA ASP A 65 7.61 19.01 10.89
C ASP A 65 8.76 18.24 11.57
N GLY A 66 9.20 17.11 10.99
CA GLY A 66 10.26 16.24 11.51
C GLY A 66 9.83 15.31 12.64
N THR A 67 8.57 15.34 13.06
CA THR A 67 8.08 14.46 14.12
C THR A 67 7.62 13.11 13.56
N ILE A 68 7.81 12.05 14.34
CA ILE A 68 7.44 10.69 13.96
C ILE A 68 6.07 10.34 14.53
N LYS A 69 5.18 9.82 13.69
CA LYS A 69 3.87 9.28 14.09
C LYS A 69 3.77 7.83 13.67
N LYS A 70 3.40 6.98 14.63
CA LYS A 70 3.15 5.57 14.38
C LYS A 70 1.73 5.38 13.82
N CYS A 71 1.61 4.86 12.60
CA CYS A 71 0.36 4.72 11.87
C CYS A 71 0.13 3.27 11.42
N ARG A 72 -1.14 2.88 11.29
CA ARG A 72 -1.52 1.62 10.64
C ARG A 72 -1.58 1.84 9.13
N THR A 73 -1.08 0.88 8.37
CA THR A 73 -1.22 0.80 6.92
C THR A 73 -1.43 -0.66 6.51
N TYR A 74 -1.53 -0.91 5.21
CA TYR A 74 -1.75 -2.23 4.64
C TYR A 74 -0.73 -2.52 3.54
N GLN A 75 -0.28 -3.76 3.50
CA GLN A 75 0.63 -4.25 2.47
C GLN A 75 0.05 -5.52 1.86
N LEU A 76 0.19 -5.70 0.54
CA LEU A 76 -0.23 -6.92 -0.13
C LEU A 76 0.48 -8.13 0.49
N CYS A 77 -0.27 -9.21 0.73
CA CYS A 77 0.31 -10.47 1.21
C CYS A 77 1.27 -11.09 0.17
N LYS A 78 1.05 -10.80 -1.11
CA LYS A 78 1.90 -11.23 -2.23
C LYS A 78 2.54 -10.02 -2.88
N ASN A 79 3.73 -9.65 -2.39
CA ASN A 79 4.53 -8.62 -3.01
C ASN A 79 5.17 -9.10 -4.32
N PRO A 80 5.46 -8.19 -5.24
CA PRO A 80 6.29 -8.49 -6.38
C PRO A 80 7.75 -8.75 -5.94
N ASP A 81 8.35 -9.81 -6.48
CA ASP A 81 9.73 -10.20 -6.18
C ASP A 81 10.73 -9.19 -6.77
N ASP A 82 10.51 -8.78 -8.02
CA ASP A 82 11.41 -7.85 -8.72
C ASP A 82 10.97 -6.40 -8.56
N TYR A 83 11.94 -5.57 -8.17
CA TYR A 83 11.80 -4.12 -8.26
C TYR A 83 11.95 -3.68 -9.72
N VAL A 84 10.86 -3.15 -10.26
CA VAL A 84 10.83 -2.44 -11.52
C VAL A 84 10.39 -1.01 -11.22
N GLU A 85 11.07 -0.01 -11.80
CA GLU A 85 10.62 1.37 -11.64
C GLU A 85 9.18 1.53 -12.12
N VAL A 86 8.40 2.35 -11.42
CA VAL A 86 6.95 2.50 -11.66
C VAL A 86 6.64 2.83 -13.13
N TRP A 87 7.49 3.63 -13.78
CA TRP A 87 7.35 4.03 -15.18
C TRP A 87 7.59 2.89 -16.18
N ASN A 88 8.24 1.81 -15.74
CA ASN A 88 8.61 0.65 -16.54
C ASN A 88 7.80 -0.60 -16.16
N LEU A 89 6.77 -0.47 -15.32
CA LEU A 89 5.95 -1.61 -14.91
C LEU A 89 5.25 -2.24 -16.12
N PRO A 90 5.23 -3.59 -16.21
CA PRO A 90 4.49 -4.28 -17.27
C PRO A 90 2.97 -4.06 -17.09
N MET A 91 2.20 -4.20 -18.16
CA MET A 91 0.78 -3.79 -18.21
C MET A 91 -0.07 -4.45 -17.12
N GLU A 92 0.21 -5.70 -16.78
CA GLU A 92 -0.46 -6.44 -15.72
C GLU A 92 -0.21 -5.89 -14.31
N ARG A 93 0.92 -5.20 -14.10
CA ARG A 93 1.28 -4.55 -12.84
C ARG A 93 0.98 -3.06 -12.83
N GLN A 94 0.51 -2.47 -13.93
CA GLN A 94 0.19 -1.05 -13.94
C GLN A 94 -1.08 -0.76 -13.12
N PRO A 95 -1.13 0.39 -12.41
CA PRO A 95 -2.36 0.85 -11.79
C PRO A 95 -3.45 1.12 -12.81
N SER A 96 -4.69 1.24 -12.33
CA SER A 96 -5.80 1.64 -13.19
C SER A 96 -5.59 3.05 -13.72
N ALA A 97 -5.81 3.27 -15.02
CA ALA A 97 -5.81 4.58 -15.65
C ALA A 97 -6.99 5.49 -15.23
N LYS A 98 -7.90 5.01 -14.37
CA LYS A 98 -9.10 5.74 -13.94
C LYS A 98 -8.95 6.51 -12.62
N TYR A 99 -7.72 6.75 -12.17
CA TYR A 99 -7.42 7.58 -11.00
C TYR A 99 -6.65 8.83 -11.40
#